data_AF-A0A534RSA2-F1
#
_entry.id   AF-A0A534RSA2-F1
#
_cell.length_a   1.000
_cell.length_b   1.000
_cell.length_c   1.000
_cell.angle_alpha   90.00
_cell.angle_beta   90.00
_cell.angle_gamma   90.00
#
_symmetry.space_group_name_H-M   'P 1'
#
loop_
_entity.id
_entity.type
_entity.pdbx_description
1 polymer ?
#
loop_
_entity_poly.entity_id
_entity_poly.type
_entity_poly.pdbx_seq_one_letter_code
_entity_poly.pdbx_strand_id
1 'polypeptide(L)' 'ATGVAQIAEIFWQLRGEAGDRQVEGAKVGLTENGGGMVRGEAAALAVHILTV' A
#
# COMPACT_ATOMS: atom_id res chain seq x y z
N ALA A 1 -2.16 -11.20 -5.70
CA ALA A 1 -2.79 -9.98 -6.24
C ALA A 1 -2.84 -8.84 -5.22
N THR A 2 -3.15 -9.09 -3.94
CA THR A 2 -3.36 -8.05 -2.91
C THR A 2 -2.23 -7.04 -2.74
N GLY A 3 -0.96 -7.47 -2.66
CA GLY A 3 0.17 -6.52 -2.50
C GLY A 3 0.29 -5.51 -3.65
N VAL A 4 0.05 -5.94 -4.88
CA VAL A 4 0.05 -5.06 -6.05
C VAL A 4 -1.12 -4.07 -5.99
N ALA A 5 -2.30 -4.52 -5.53
CA ALA A 5 -3.45 -3.63 -5.36
C ALA A 5 -3.20 -2.56 -4.30
N GLN A 6 -2.50 -2.90 -3.19
CA GLN A 6 -2.11 -1.93 -2.17
C GLN A 6 -1.18 -0.86 -2.75
N ILE A 7 -0.18 -1.26 -3.54
CA ILE A 7 0.74 -0.32 -4.21
C ILE A 7 0.00 0.55 -5.22
N ALA A 8 -0.90 -0.02 -6.02
CA ALA A 8 -1.70 0.72 -7.00
C ALA A 8 -2.58 1.79 -6.33
N GLU A 9 -3.22 1.46 -5.20
CA GLU A 9 -4.02 2.43 -4.46
C GLU A 9 -3.16 3.58 -3.93
N ILE A 10 -2.01 3.30 -3.30
CA ILE A 10 -1.09 4.35 -2.83
C ILE A 10 -0.58 5.20 -4.00
N PHE A 11 -0.29 4.60 -5.16
CA PHE A 11 0.12 5.32 -6.35
C PHE A 11 -0.95 6.32 -6.81
N TRP A 12 -2.22 5.91 -6.89
CA TRP A 12 -3.30 6.84 -7.25
C TRP A 12 -3.50 7.93 -6.20
N GLN A 13 -3.42 7.59 -4.91
CA GLN A 13 -3.57 8.54 -3.81
C GLN A 13 -2.50 9.64 -3.86
N LEU A 14 -1.23 9.26 -4.04
CA LEU A 14 -0.12 10.23 -4.07
C LEU A 14 -0.14 11.14 -5.31
N ARG A 15 -0.83 10.73 -6.38
CA ARG A 15 -0.93 11.50 -7.62
C ARG A 15 -2.18 12.38 -7.71
N GLY A 16 -3.10 12.27 -6.75
CA GLY A 16 -4.39 12.96 -6.86
C GLY A 16 -5.38 12.26 -7.81
N GLU A 17 -5.19 10.97 -8.08
CA GLU A 17 -5.94 10.20 -9.09
C GLU A 17 -6.91 9.17 -8.46
N ALA A 18 -7.12 9.19 -7.14
CA ALA A 18 -7.93 8.18 -6.44
C ALA A 18 -9.46 8.44 -6.45
N GLY A 19 -9.92 9.46 -7.18
CA GLY A 19 -11.34 9.79 -7.32
C GLY A 19 -12.01 10.08 -5.97
N ASP A 20 -13.18 9.50 -5.73
CA ASP A 20 -13.96 9.69 -4.48
C ASP A 20 -13.23 9.22 -3.21
N ARG A 21 -12.18 8.39 -3.34
CA ARG A 21 -11.36 7.93 -2.21
C ARG A 21 -10.16 8.82 -1.93
N GLN A 22 -9.98 9.92 -2.66
CA GLN A 22 -8.80 10.77 -2.56
C GLN A 22 -8.59 11.31 -1.14
N VAL A 23 -7.42 11.05 -0.59
CA VAL A 23 -6.94 11.66 0.65
C VAL A 23 -6.33 13.02 0.30
N GLU A 24 -6.87 14.09 0.89
CA GLU A 24 -6.39 15.45 0.66
C GLU A 24 -4.95 15.61 1.17
N GLY A 25 -4.08 16.17 0.32
CA GLY A 25 -2.71 16.49 0.70
C GLY A 25 -1.81 15.29 0.98
N ALA A 26 -2.13 14.09 0.47
CA ALA A 26 -1.27 12.92 0.59
C ALA A 26 0.10 13.16 -0.05
N LYS A 27 1.19 12.98 0.72
CA LYS A 27 2.58 13.18 0.28
C LYS A 27 3.48 11.94 0.45
N VAL A 28 3.10 11.07 1.38
CA VAL A 28 3.81 9.84 1.70
C VAL A 28 2.79 8.74 1.92
N GLY A 29 3.01 7.57 1.34
CA GLY A 29 2.16 6.40 1.51
C GLY A 29 2.96 5.17 1.94
N LEU A 30 2.33 4.30 2.73
CA LEU A 30 2.90 3.04 3.19
C LEU A 30 1.99 1.88 2.82
N THR A 31 2.60 0.78 2.38
CA THR A 31 1.91 -0.51 2.24
C THR A 31 2.63 -1.58 3.03
N GLU A 32 1.87 -2.44 3.70
CA GLU A 32 2.36 -3.66 4.34
C GLU A 32 1.59 -4.86 3.77
N ASN A 33 2.33 -5.80 3.17
CA ASN A 33 1.75 -7.03 2.63
C ASN A 33 2.43 -8.27 3.22
N GLY A 34 1.66 -9.06 3.95
CA GLY A 34 2.08 -10.35 4.49
C GLY A 34 1.88 -11.50 3.50
N GLY A 35 2.85 -12.42 3.46
CA GLY A 35 2.81 -13.63 2.66
C GLY A 35 3.18 -14.87 3.49
N GLY A 36 2.43 -15.96 3.30
CA GLY A 36 2.60 -17.19 4.05
C GLY A 36 2.19 -17.08 5.53
N MET A 37 2.31 -18.19 6.27
CA MET A 37 1.93 -18.28 7.68
C MET A 37 2.91 -19.20 8.43
N VAL A 38 3.51 -18.71 9.51
CA VAL A 38 4.37 -19.49 10.41
C VAL A 38 3.99 -19.16 11.85
N ARG A 39 3.57 -20.17 12.61
CA ARG A 39 3.21 -20.05 14.03
C ARG A 39 2.14 -18.97 14.33
N GLY A 40 1.22 -18.74 13.40
CA GLY A 40 0.14 -17.76 13.54
C GLY A 40 0.50 -16.35 13.06
N GLU A 41 1.71 -16.15 12.55
CA GLU A 41 2.19 -14.86 12.03
C GLU A 41 2.54 -14.95 10.54
N ALA A 42 2.61 -13.81 9.85
CA ALA A 42 3.05 -13.75 8.46
C ALA A 42 4.48 -14.30 8.32
N ALA A 43 4.70 -15.20 7.36
CA ALA A 43 6.01 -15.82 7.15
C ALA A 43 7.03 -14.84 6.55
N ALA A 44 6.56 -13.93 5.71
CA ALA A 44 7.32 -12.84 5.12
C ALA A 44 6.45 -11.58 5.03
N LEU A 45 7.10 -10.42 5.15
CA LEU A 45 6.46 -9.11 5.00
C LEU A 45 7.19 -8.30 3.93
N ALA A 46 6.42 -7.69 3.04
CA ALA A 46 6.90 -6.64 2.15
C ALA A 46 6.36 -5.30 2.65
N VAL A 47 7.26 -4.35 2.91
CA VAL A 47 6.94 -2.99 3.32
C VAL A 47 7.48 -2.02 2.28
N HIS A 48 6.64 -1.10 1.83
CA HIS A 48 7.02 -0.06 0.86
C HIS A 48 6.65 1.31 1.40
N ILE A 49 7.53 2.29 1.20
CA ILE A 49 7.28 3.70 1.46
C ILE A 49 7.45 4.44 0.13
N LEU A 50 6.42 5.17 -0.27
CA LEU A 50 6.35 5.84 -1.56
C LEU A 50 6.09 7.33 -1.37
N THR A 51 6.69 8.15 -2.25
CA THR A 51 6.54 9.61 -2.28
C THR A 51 6.44 10.08 -3.73
N VAL A 52 5.82 11.24 -3.96
CA VAL A 52 5.72 11.90 -5.28
C VAL A 52 6.14 13.35 -5.17
#